data_AF-A0A0H3BKI1-F1
#
_entry.id   AF-A0A0H3BKI1-F1
#
_cell.length_a   1.000
_cell.length_b   1.000
_cell.length_c   1.000
_cell.angle_alpha   90.00
_cell.angle_beta   90.00
_cell.angle_gamma   90.00
#
_symmetry.space_group_name_H-M   'P 1'
#
loop_
_entity.id
_entity.type
_entity.pdbx_description
1 polymer ?
#
loop_
_entity_poly.entity_id
_entity_poly.type
_entity_poly.pdbx_seq_one_letter_code
_entity_poly.pdbx_strand_id
1 'polypeptide(L)'
;MSMSKIPLISTVTSTISAINGACTGERVDIHIQTLSRLNEIASVFRFEMPEIKIIDFGDPNVDSEACLKIIKDDPWLLFGGVIAITNSMEEKIKIVNRKDPNFLSVSTRQEFEAHASQVVRIVDRNRHFLSSRSLVHQAHGHEQGNFICDTDSFEITFYTSLISSYLYNTNRINELERTSFEGAMMELLLNALEHGNCGISYDEKTEWLEQRKDIFDLIALRKQDPRISAKKIYISYDITLQRTRITIRDEGTGFDWKSRMASACKPGLHGMGIKMTEIFVKRLSYNDVGNEVTFEIDNQENVANLVPSILKNQQVLTFRDAQVVCYQNEESSSLFYISSGKFAVYVDNKFMSMLTPSDIFIGEMSFLLNNRRSATIVSVGEGTLVKISKMKFISLIEDHPHYGIYLARLLAGRLAHQSRESASLKTP
;
A
#
# COMPACT_ATOMS: atom_id res chain seq x y z
N MET A 1 -8.87 -21.47 -2.45
CA MET A 1 -8.16 -20.18 -2.52
C MET A 1 -7.52 -20.08 -3.88
N SER A 2 -7.63 -18.93 -4.56
CA SER A 2 -6.96 -18.71 -5.85
C SER A 2 -5.46 -18.62 -5.62
N MET A 3 -4.65 -19.35 -6.40
CA MET A 3 -3.19 -19.11 -6.48
C MET A 3 -2.94 -17.62 -6.75
N SER A 4 -2.00 -17.01 -6.01
CA SER A 4 -1.57 -15.64 -6.29
C SER A 4 -0.55 -15.68 -7.41
N LYS A 5 -0.82 -14.95 -8.49
CA LYS A 5 0.09 -14.82 -9.63
C LYS A 5 0.86 -13.51 -9.50
N ILE A 6 2.18 -13.60 -9.54
CA ILE A 6 3.06 -12.42 -9.53
C ILE A 6 3.77 -12.37 -10.88
N PRO A 7 3.54 -11.34 -11.71
CA PRO A 7 4.27 -11.18 -12.95
C PRO A 7 5.73 -10.82 -12.67
N LEU A 8 6.65 -11.58 -13.28
CA LEU A 8 8.06 -11.26 -13.37
C LEU A 8 8.38 -10.84 -14.81
N ILE A 9 8.74 -9.57 -14.98
CA ILE A 9 9.14 -9.01 -16.27
C ILE A 9 10.66 -9.12 -16.36
N SER A 10 11.16 -10.26 -16.87
CA SER A 10 12.58 -10.55 -17.08
C SER A 10 12.74 -11.75 -18.00
N THR A 11 13.81 -11.75 -18.78
CA THR A 11 14.33 -12.86 -19.60
C THR A 11 15.57 -13.49 -18.98
N VAL A 12 16.06 -12.94 -17.87
CA VAL A 12 17.30 -13.37 -17.23
C VAL A 12 17.09 -14.67 -16.45
N THR A 13 17.72 -15.74 -16.94
CA THR A 13 17.55 -17.10 -16.40
C THR A 13 17.92 -17.23 -14.93
N SER A 14 18.95 -16.52 -14.46
CA SER A 14 19.37 -16.56 -13.05
C SER A 14 18.28 -15.96 -12.15
N THR A 15 17.76 -14.78 -12.47
CA THR A 15 16.66 -14.11 -11.77
C THR A 15 15.42 -15.00 -11.71
N ILE A 16 15.01 -15.56 -12.86
CA ILE A 16 13.85 -16.45 -12.96
C ILE A 16 14.05 -17.71 -12.10
N SER A 17 15.25 -18.29 -12.14
CA SER A 17 15.55 -19.51 -11.37
C SER A 17 15.60 -19.23 -9.87
N ALA A 18 16.15 -18.09 -9.45
CA ALA A 18 16.25 -17.70 -8.05
C ALA A 18 14.86 -17.56 -7.41
N ILE A 19 13.94 -16.83 -8.04
CA ILE A 19 12.60 -16.62 -7.47
C ILE A 19 11.73 -17.88 -7.52
N ASN A 20 11.81 -18.68 -8.59
CA ASN A 20 11.08 -19.96 -8.65
C ASN A 20 11.63 -20.99 -7.67
N GLY A 21 12.95 -21.01 -7.49
CA GLY A 21 13.62 -21.81 -6.46
C GLY A 21 13.18 -21.40 -5.06
N ALA A 22 13.10 -20.09 -4.80
CA ALA A 22 12.57 -19.55 -3.54
C ALA A 22 11.11 -19.96 -3.28
N CYS A 23 10.21 -19.84 -4.27
CA CYS A 23 8.83 -20.29 -4.14
C CYS A 23 8.72 -21.78 -3.77
N THR A 24 9.55 -22.62 -4.40
CA THR A 24 9.59 -24.06 -4.15
C THR A 24 10.16 -24.38 -2.77
N GLY A 25 11.27 -23.73 -2.40
CA GLY A 25 11.97 -23.94 -1.13
C GLY A 25 11.14 -23.53 0.09
N GLU A 26 10.43 -22.41 -0.01
CA GLU A 26 9.55 -21.89 1.03
C GLU A 26 8.17 -22.58 1.07
N ARG A 27 7.88 -23.44 0.09
CA ARG A 27 6.60 -24.18 -0.05
C ARG A 27 5.38 -23.26 -0.06
N VAL A 28 5.50 -22.11 -0.71
CA VAL A 28 4.42 -21.13 -0.82
C VAL A 28 3.55 -21.38 -2.05
N ASP A 29 2.27 -21.00 -1.96
CA ASP A 29 1.32 -21.12 -3.08
C ASP A 29 1.37 -19.87 -4.01
N ILE A 30 2.59 -19.47 -4.40
CA ILE A 30 2.83 -18.31 -5.28
C ILE A 30 3.27 -18.83 -6.65
N HIS A 31 2.57 -18.38 -7.69
CA HIS A 31 2.95 -18.66 -9.08
C HIS A 31 3.65 -17.45 -9.70
N ILE A 32 4.92 -17.59 -10.06
CA ILE A 32 5.66 -16.56 -10.81
C ILE A 32 5.33 -16.71 -12.29
N GLN A 33 4.67 -15.69 -12.85
CA GLN A 33 4.35 -15.62 -14.27
C GLN A 33 5.44 -14.81 -14.98
N THR A 34 6.38 -15.49 -15.63
CA THR A 34 7.43 -14.82 -16.39
C THR A 34 6.87 -14.24 -17.69
N LEU A 35 7.12 -12.95 -17.93
CA LEU A 35 6.65 -12.20 -19.09
C LEU A 35 7.82 -11.41 -19.69
N SER A 36 7.83 -11.23 -21.00
CA SER A 36 8.86 -10.43 -21.70
C SER A 36 8.33 -9.53 -22.81
N ARG A 37 7.12 -9.82 -23.33
CA ARG A 37 6.52 -9.04 -24.42
C ARG A 37 5.56 -7.99 -23.89
N LEU A 38 5.74 -6.74 -24.28
CA LEU A 38 4.95 -5.61 -23.80
C LEU A 38 3.44 -5.78 -23.96
N ASN A 39 2.97 -6.38 -25.07
CA ASN A 39 1.53 -6.62 -25.29
C ASN A 39 0.93 -7.61 -24.28
N GLU A 40 1.67 -8.66 -23.95
CA GLU A 40 1.27 -9.66 -22.94
C GLU A 40 1.30 -9.02 -21.55
N ILE A 41 2.36 -8.28 -21.24
CA ILE A 41 2.50 -7.54 -19.97
C ILE A 41 1.35 -6.55 -19.78
N ALA A 42 1.05 -5.73 -20.80
CA ALA A 42 -0.04 -4.77 -20.76
C ALA A 42 -1.39 -5.46 -20.55
N SER A 43 -1.60 -6.64 -21.15
CA SER A 43 -2.82 -7.43 -20.97
C SER A 43 -2.93 -7.94 -19.53
N VAL A 44 -1.86 -8.52 -18.97
CA VAL A 44 -1.82 -8.98 -17.58
C VAL A 44 -2.07 -7.82 -16.62
N PHE A 45 -1.39 -6.69 -16.79
CA PHE A 45 -1.57 -5.51 -15.93
C PHE A 45 -3.02 -5.02 -15.97
N ARG A 46 -3.57 -4.81 -17.16
CA ARG A 46 -4.92 -4.23 -17.33
C ARG A 46 -6.04 -5.17 -16.88
N PHE A 47 -5.91 -6.48 -17.10
CA PHE A 47 -7.01 -7.42 -16.89
C PHE A 47 -6.87 -8.29 -15.64
N GLU A 48 -5.65 -8.69 -15.27
CA GLU A 48 -5.43 -9.41 -14.02
C GLU A 48 -5.32 -8.43 -12.85
N MET A 49 -4.80 -7.21 -13.09
CA MET A 49 -4.58 -6.16 -12.08
C MET A 49 -3.77 -6.67 -10.87
N PRO A 50 -2.54 -7.17 -11.11
CA PRO A 50 -1.74 -7.77 -10.05
C PRO A 50 -1.38 -6.75 -8.97
N GLU A 51 -1.29 -7.20 -7.72
CA GLU A 51 -0.99 -6.36 -6.56
C GLU A 51 0.51 -6.13 -6.37
N ILE A 52 1.34 -7.04 -6.85
CA ILE A 52 2.79 -6.88 -6.90
C ILE A 52 3.27 -7.19 -8.31
N LYS A 53 4.24 -6.43 -8.80
CA LYS A 53 4.92 -6.68 -10.07
C LYS A 53 6.43 -6.70 -9.81
N ILE A 54 7.14 -7.67 -10.36
CA ILE A 54 8.60 -7.69 -10.34
C ILE A 54 9.08 -7.26 -11.73
N ILE A 55 9.84 -6.18 -11.81
CA ILE A 55 10.28 -5.59 -13.09
C ILE A 55 11.80 -5.50 -13.10
N ASP A 56 12.44 -6.15 -14.07
CA ASP A 56 13.89 -6.09 -14.27
C ASP A 56 14.27 -4.93 -15.19
N PHE A 57 14.59 -3.78 -14.59
CA PHE A 57 15.11 -2.61 -15.29
C PHE A 57 16.54 -2.81 -15.82
N GLY A 58 17.23 -3.84 -15.35
CA GLY A 58 18.54 -4.24 -15.86
C GLY A 58 18.48 -5.18 -17.07
N ASP A 59 17.32 -5.70 -17.45
CA ASP A 59 17.23 -6.60 -18.60
C ASP A 59 17.01 -5.81 -19.90
N PRO A 60 17.97 -5.82 -20.85
CA PRO A 60 17.83 -5.08 -22.10
C PRO A 60 16.77 -5.65 -23.06
N ASN A 61 16.28 -6.88 -22.82
CA ASN A 61 15.28 -7.52 -23.67
C ASN A 61 13.84 -7.16 -23.29
N VAL A 62 13.63 -6.39 -22.21
CA VAL A 62 12.32 -5.96 -21.74
C VAL A 62 12.24 -4.43 -21.66
N ASP A 63 11.09 -3.87 -22.05
CA ASP A 63 10.85 -2.43 -21.95
C ASP A 63 10.26 -2.08 -20.58
N SER A 64 11.13 -2.05 -19.57
CA SER A 64 10.75 -1.79 -18.18
C SER A 64 10.17 -0.38 -17.97
N GLU A 65 10.60 0.61 -18.77
CA GLU A 65 10.04 1.96 -18.70
C GLU A 65 8.63 2.02 -19.28
N ALA A 66 8.34 1.31 -20.38
CA ALA A 66 6.98 1.17 -20.88
C ALA A 66 6.08 0.44 -19.87
N CYS A 67 6.60 -0.59 -19.18
CA CYS A 67 5.88 -1.28 -18.11
C CYS A 67 5.51 -0.31 -16.97
N LEU A 68 6.48 0.48 -16.50
CA LEU A 68 6.25 1.47 -15.46
C LEU A 68 5.28 2.57 -15.92
N LYS A 69 5.35 2.98 -17.19
CA LYS A 69 4.41 3.95 -17.78
C LYS A 69 2.97 3.44 -17.73
N ILE A 70 2.71 2.16 -18.04
CA ILE A 70 1.37 1.57 -17.94
C ILE A 70 0.82 1.73 -16.52
N ILE A 71 1.65 1.50 -15.50
CA ILE A 71 1.28 1.64 -14.08
C ILE A 71 0.95 3.10 -13.74
N LYS A 72 1.76 4.04 -14.22
CA LYS A 72 1.60 5.49 -13.97
C LYS A 72 0.44 6.13 -14.72
N ASP A 73 0.08 5.59 -15.88
CA ASP A 73 -1.04 6.09 -16.66
C ASP A 73 -2.36 5.84 -15.90
N ASP A 74 -2.42 4.80 -15.07
CA ASP A 74 -3.58 4.50 -14.22
C ASP A 74 -3.20 3.93 -12.83
N PRO A 75 -2.70 4.78 -11.92
CA PRO A 75 -2.29 4.35 -10.58
C PRO A 75 -3.50 3.96 -9.73
N TRP A 76 -4.71 4.43 -10.09
CA TRP A 76 -5.93 4.05 -9.39
C TRP A 76 -6.24 2.57 -9.64
N LEU A 77 -6.10 2.08 -10.86
CA LEU A 77 -6.34 0.68 -11.17
C LEU A 77 -5.14 -0.21 -10.78
N LEU A 78 -3.92 0.30 -10.96
CA LEU A 78 -2.67 -0.45 -10.84
C LEU A 78 -1.89 -0.16 -9.56
N PHE A 79 -2.57 0.29 -8.50
CA PHE A 79 -2.06 0.72 -7.19
C PHE A 79 -1.09 -0.24 -6.47
N GLY A 80 -0.97 -1.47 -6.96
CA GLY A 80 -0.04 -2.47 -6.43
C GLY A 80 1.44 -2.11 -6.62
N GLY A 81 2.29 -2.61 -5.73
CA GLY A 81 3.69 -2.25 -5.64
C GLY A 81 4.61 -2.91 -6.68
N VAL A 82 5.77 -2.29 -6.90
CA VAL A 82 6.80 -2.72 -7.85
C VAL A 82 8.07 -3.10 -7.11
N ILE A 83 8.57 -4.30 -7.36
CA ILE A 83 9.90 -4.76 -6.95
C ILE A 83 10.81 -4.58 -8.16
N ALA A 84 11.68 -3.59 -8.11
CA ALA A 84 12.56 -3.24 -9.22
C ALA A 84 13.92 -3.94 -9.07
N ILE A 85 14.39 -4.55 -10.16
CA ILE A 85 15.71 -5.17 -10.26
C ILE A 85 16.57 -4.33 -11.21
N THR A 86 17.82 -4.06 -10.85
CA THR A 86 18.78 -3.30 -11.67
C THR A 86 20.05 -4.11 -11.89
N ASN A 87 20.87 -3.76 -12.89
CA ASN A 87 22.17 -4.41 -13.08
C ASN A 87 23.24 -3.87 -12.15
N SER A 88 23.20 -2.56 -11.88
CA SER A 88 24.27 -1.84 -11.19
C SER A 88 23.74 -0.98 -10.06
N MET A 89 24.65 -0.61 -9.14
CA MET A 89 24.37 0.34 -8.07
C MET A 89 24.03 1.73 -8.61
N GLU A 90 24.64 2.14 -9.72
CA GLU A 90 24.35 3.42 -10.36
C GLU A 90 22.89 3.49 -10.86
N GLU A 91 22.42 2.42 -11.51
CA GLU A 91 21.02 2.29 -11.93
C GLU A 91 20.06 2.27 -10.74
N LYS A 92 20.42 1.53 -9.67
CA LYS A 92 19.64 1.49 -8.42
C LYS A 92 19.46 2.90 -7.85
N ILE A 93 20.54 3.67 -7.73
CA ILE A 93 20.50 5.06 -7.24
C ILE A 93 19.62 5.93 -8.15
N LYS A 94 19.76 5.79 -9.48
CA LYS A 94 18.92 6.54 -10.45
C LYS A 94 17.44 6.25 -10.26
N ILE A 95 17.05 4.99 -10.05
CA ILE A 95 15.64 4.61 -9.87
C ILE A 95 15.12 5.06 -8.49
N VAL A 96 15.89 4.85 -7.42
CA VAL A 96 15.52 5.30 -6.06
C VAL A 96 15.31 6.83 -6.03
N ASN A 97 16.17 7.60 -6.71
CA ASN A 97 16.05 9.05 -6.79
C ASN A 97 14.81 9.55 -7.54
N ARG A 98 14.10 8.68 -8.28
CA ARG A 98 12.81 9.03 -8.89
C ARG A 98 11.72 9.22 -7.83
N LYS A 99 11.91 8.70 -6.61
CA LYS A 99 10.95 8.74 -5.50
C LYS A 99 9.56 8.28 -5.95
N ASP A 100 9.52 7.20 -6.72
CA ASP A 100 8.26 6.68 -7.22
C ASP A 100 7.47 6.01 -6.08
N PRO A 101 6.24 6.45 -5.81
CA PRO A 101 5.43 5.88 -4.74
C PRO A 101 5.04 4.42 -4.99
N ASN A 102 5.20 3.90 -6.21
CA ASN A 102 4.86 2.51 -6.52
C ASN A 102 5.99 1.53 -6.21
N PHE A 103 7.23 1.97 -5.97
CA PHE A 103 8.32 1.04 -5.65
C PHE A 103 8.23 0.55 -4.20
N LEU A 104 8.17 -0.77 -4.01
CA LEU A 104 8.31 -1.42 -2.71
C LEU A 104 9.77 -1.68 -2.38
N SER A 105 10.57 -2.03 -3.38
CA SER A 105 12.02 -2.15 -3.25
C SER A 105 12.70 -1.93 -4.58
N VAL A 106 13.94 -1.46 -4.51
CA VAL A 106 14.84 -1.34 -5.66
C VAL A 106 16.17 -1.99 -5.26
N SER A 107 16.57 -3.02 -5.98
CA SER A 107 17.73 -3.84 -5.66
C SER A 107 18.54 -4.15 -6.90
N THR A 108 19.84 -4.33 -6.74
CA THR A 108 20.65 -4.92 -7.82
C THR A 108 20.23 -6.38 -8.04
N ARG A 109 20.53 -6.96 -9.21
CA ARG A 109 20.22 -8.36 -9.50
C ARG A 109 20.82 -9.32 -8.48
N GLN A 110 22.09 -9.10 -8.12
CA GLN A 110 22.75 -9.91 -7.10
C GLN A 110 22.04 -9.82 -5.74
N GLU A 111 21.64 -8.62 -5.32
CA GLU A 111 20.87 -8.43 -4.09
C GLU A 111 19.51 -9.12 -4.18
N PHE A 112 18.77 -8.94 -5.28
CA PHE A 112 17.46 -9.55 -5.46
C PHE A 112 17.53 -11.08 -5.44
N GLU A 113 18.47 -11.68 -6.17
CA GLU A 113 18.66 -13.13 -6.20
C GLU A 113 19.05 -13.67 -4.82
N ALA A 114 19.90 -12.95 -4.08
CA ALA A 114 20.27 -13.32 -2.71
C ALA A 114 19.11 -13.21 -1.71
N HIS A 115 18.16 -12.30 -1.94
CA HIS A 115 17.00 -12.07 -1.08
C HIS A 115 15.69 -12.67 -1.62
N ALA A 116 15.74 -13.51 -2.66
CA ALA A 116 14.54 -14.05 -3.32
C ALA A 116 13.63 -14.80 -2.34
N SER A 117 14.22 -15.60 -1.44
CA SER A 117 13.47 -16.30 -0.38
C SER A 117 12.80 -15.33 0.59
N GLN A 118 13.49 -14.26 1.02
CA GLN A 118 12.89 -13.21 1.85
C GLN A 118 11.69 -12.57 1.15
N VAL A 119 11.85 -12.16 -0.10
CA VAL A 119 10.77 -11.53 -0.89
C VAL A 119 9.55 -12.44 -0.93
N VAL A 120 9.74 -13.72 -1.28
CA VAL A 120 8.67 -14.70 -1.36
C VAL A 120 7.98 -14.89 -0.01
N ARG A 121 8.74 -15.02 1.09
CA ARG A 121 8.18 -15.13 2.45
C ARG A 121 7.37 -13.91 2.84
N ILE A 122 7.88 -12.70 2.56
CA ILE A 122 7.19 -11.45 2.87
C ILE A 122 5.88 -11.38 2.10
N VAL A 123 5.91 -11.64 0.80
CA VAL A 123 4.69 -11.57 -0.03
C VAL A 123 3.66 -12.61 0.39
N ASP A 124 4.09 -13.85 0.70
CA ASP A 124 3.19 -14.92 1.09
C ASP A 124 2.52 -14.68 2.46
N ARG A 125 3.32 -14.31 3.47
CA ARG A 125 2.81 -14.04 4.83
C ARG A 125 1.87 -12.85 4.88
N ASN A 126 2.02 -11.91 3.94
CA ASN A 126 1.33 -10.63 3.96
C ASN A 126 0.33 -10.47 2.82
N ARG A 127 -0.13 -11.59 2.23
CA ARG A 127 -1.17 -11.59 1.20
C ARG A 127 -2.40 -10.80 1.59
N HIS A 128 -2.80 -10.82 2.86
CA HIS A 128 -3.99 -10.08 3.27
C HIS A 128 -3.82 -8.56 3.03
N PHE A 129 -2.65 -7.98 3.35
CA PHE A 129 -2.30 -6.57 3.07
C PHE A 129 -2.34 -6.25 1.58
N LEU A 130 -1.85 -7.18 0.77
CA LEU A 130 -1.79 -7.01 -0.68
C LEU A 130 -3.19 -7.08 -1.30
N SER A 131 -4.03 -7.97 -0.76
CA SER A 131 -5.37 -8.28 -1.27
C SER A 131 -6.48 -7.32 -0.86
N SER A 132 -6.23 -6.35 0.03
CA SER A 132 -7.32 -5.59 0.67
C SER A 132 -8.14 -4.68 -0.26
N ARG A 133 -7.69 -4.39 -1.48
CA ARG A 133 -8.53 -3.70 -2.49
C ARG A 133 -9.23 -4.66 -3.44
N SER A 134 -9.02 -5.96 -3.30
CA SER A 134 -9.66 -7.01 -4.08
C SER A 134 -11.12 -7.19 -3.67
N LEU A 135 -11.95 -6.19 -3.99
CA LEU A 135 -13.39 -6.25 -4.30
C LEU A 135 -14.33 -6.89 -3.25
N VAL A 136 -13.80 -7.34 -2.12
CA VAL A 136 -14.47 -8.08 -1.07
C VAL A 136 -13.88 -7.58 0.25
N HIS A 137 -14.66 -6.77 0.96
CA HIS A 137 -14.45 -6.39 2.36
C HIS A 137 -13.25 -5.49 2.71
N GLN A 138 -13.56 -4.21 2.94
CA GLN A 138 -13.29 -3.59 4.24
C GLN A 138 -14.66 -3.35 4.93
N ALA A 139 -15.25 -4.38 5.54
CA ALA A 139 -16.39 -4.17 6.46
C ALA A 139 -16.07 -4.54 7.91
N HIS A 140 -14.80 -4.53 8.26
CA HIS A 140 -14.40 -4.45 9.65
C HIS A 140 -13.56 -3.19 9.74
N GLY A 141 -14.09 -2.14 10.37
CA GLY A 141 -13.43 -0.84 10.55
C GLY A 141 -12.20 -0.91 11.46
N HIS A 142 -11.60 -2.09 11.58
CA HIS A 142 -10.49 -2.45 12.43
C HIS A 142 -9.71 -3.61 11.81
N GLU A 143 -8.44 -3.37 11.49
CA GLU A 143 -7.50 -4.36 10.97
C GLU A 143 -6.32 -4.43 11.93
N GLN A 144 -5.91 -5.63 12.30
CA GLN A 144 -4.78 -5.87 13.20
C GLN A 144 -3.90 -6.98 12.66
N GLY A 145 -2.62 -6.89 12.97
CA GLY A 145 -1.70 -8.01 12.80
C GLY A 145 -0.26 -7.59 13.01
N ASN A 146 0.64 -8.48 12.60
CA ASN A 146 2.06 -8.36 12.90
C ASN A 146 2.92 -8.86 11.75
N PHE A 147 3.99 -8.12 11.48
CA PHE A 147 5.10 -8.55 10.64
C PHE A 147 6.24 -8.98 11.55
N ILE A 148 6.93 -10.05 11.14
CA ILE A 148 8.16 -10.51 11.78
C ILE A 148 9.25 -10.30 10.75
N CYS A 149 10.18 -9.42 11.09
CA CYS A 149 11.30 -9.02 10.28
C CYS A 149 12.56 -9.68 10.82
N ASP A 150 13.36 -10.25 9.93
CA ASP A 150 14.70 -10.68 10.27
C ASP A 150 15.59 -9.45 10.58
N THR A 151 16.73 -9.65 11.24
CA THR A 151 17.72 -8.57 11.43
C THR A 151 18.35 -8.24 10.09
N ASP A 152 17.64 -7.51 9.23
CA ASP A 152 17.97 -7.30 7.81
C ASP A 152 17.47 -5.94 7.31
N SER A 153 18.36 -5.19 6.66
CA SER A 153 18.06 -3.85 6.15
C SER A 153 17.10 -3.86 4.95
N PHE A 154 17.12 -4.91 4.14
CA PHE A 154 16.19 -5.07 3.02
C PHE A 154 14.75 -5.24 3.53
N GLU A 155 14.54 -6.10 4.53
CA GLU A 155 13.21 -6.36 5.06
C GLU A 155 12.58 -5.12 5.70
N ILE A 156 13.32 -4.36 6.52
CA ILE A 156 12.76 -3.13 7.13
C ILE A 156 12.36 -2.08 6.08
N THR A 157 13.13 -1.98 4.99
CA THR A 157 12.83 -1.05 3.88
C THR A 157 11.57 -1.51 3.17
N PHE A 158 11.48 -2.81 2.87
CA PHE A 158 10.32 -3.39 2.20
C PHE A 158 9.04 -3.22 3.03
N TYR A 159 9.08 -3.52 4.33
CA TYR A 159 7.91 -3.36 5.21
C TYR A 159 7.48 -1.90 5.35
N THR A 160 8.43 -0.97 5.41
CA THR A 160 8.12 0.47 5.43
C THR A 160 7.33 0.88 4.19
N SER A 161 7.83 0.53 3.00
CA SER A 161 7.16 0.85 1.73
C SER A 161 5.83 0.12 1.56
N LEU A 162 5.74 -1.13 2.03
CA LEU A 162 4.52 -1.94 1.97
C LEU A 162 3.39 -1.30 2.80
N ILE A 163 3.65 -1.00 4.09
CA ILE A 163 2.64 -0.44 5.00
C ILE A 163 2.25 0.97 4.54
N SER A 164 3.24 1.78 4.15
CA SER A 164 2.99 3.13 3.63
C SER A 164 2.09 3.12 2.40
N SER A 165 2.45 2.30 1.40
CA SER A 165 1.66 2.16 0.17
C SER A 165 0.26 1.65 0.46
N TYR A 166 0.12 0.71 1.40
CA TYR A 166 -1.18 0.20 1.82
C TYR A 166 -2.08 1.30 2.39
N LEU A 167 -1.58 2.06 3.36
CA LEU A 167 -2.35 3.14 3.99
C LEU A 167 -2.74 4.21 2.96
N TYR A 168 -1.85 4.55 2.04
CA TYR A 168 -2.15 5.50 0.96
C TYR A 168 -3.21 4.94 0.00
N ASN A 169 -3.04 3.70 -0.49
CA ASN A 169 -3.93 3.11 -1.49
C ASN A 169 -5.32 2.76 -0.95
N THR A 170 -5.44 2.57 0.36
CA THR A 170 -6.71 2.39 1.08
C THR A 170 -7.29 3.71 1.59
N ASN A 171 -6.76 4.85 1.13
CA ASN A 171 -7.21 6.19 1.47
C ASN A 171 -7.16 6.51 2.97
N ARG A 172 -6.23 5.93 3.73
CA ARG A 172 -6.03 6.20 5.17
C ARG A 172 -5.11 7.39 5.42
N ILE A 173 -4.19 7.68 4.50
CA ILE A 173 -3.27 8.83 4.59
C ILE A 173 -3.10 9.49 3.23
N ASN A 174 -2.87 10.79 3.19
CA ASN A 174 -2.53 11.52 1.96
C ASN A 174 -1.03 11.42 1.62
N GLU A 175 -0.61 12.02 0.51
CA GLU A 175 0.78 11.94 0.02
C GLU A 175 1.82 12.56 0.98
N LEU A 176 1.46 13.65 1.65
CA LEU A 176 2.34 14.32 2.61
C LEU A 176 2.48 13.47 3.87
N GLU A 177 1.36 12.97 4.41
CA GLU A 177 1.32 12.06 5.55
C GLU A 177 2.05 10.76 5.27
N ARG A 178 1.92 10.22 4.05
CA ARG A 178 2.67 9.07 3.56
C ARG A 178 4.18 9.29 3.65
N THR A 179 4.67 10.41 3.15
CA THR A 179 6.10 10.76 3.23
C THR A 179 6.58 10.88 4.68
N SER A 180 5.78 11.53 5.53
CA SER A 180 6.06 11.65 6.97
C SER A 180 6.08 10.30 7.68
N PHE A 181 5.13 9.42 7.36
CA PHE A 181 5.05 8.06 7.90
C PHE A 181 6.24 7.21 7.46
N GLU A 182 6.63 7.24 6.18
CA GLU A 182 7.81 6.52 5.69
C GLU A 182 9.09 6.97 6.41
N GLY A 183 9.28 8.27 6.59
CA GLY A 183 10.42 8.81 7.34
C GLY A 183 10.43 8.36 8.80
N ALA A 184 9.29 8.43 9.48
CA ALA A 184 9.13 7.97 10.86
C ALA A 184 9.39 6.47 11.01
N MET A 185 8.77 5.65 10.16
CA MET A 185 8.92 4.20 10.16
C MET A 185 10.37 3.78 9.89
N MET A 186 10.99 4.33 8.85
CA MET A 186 12.36 3.98 8.49
C MET A 186 13.32 4.30 9.64
N GLU A 187 13.18 5.47 10.26
CA GLU A 187 14.02 5.87 11.39
C GLU A 187 13.84 4.95 12.60
N LEU A 188 12.61 4.63 12.99
CA LEU A 188 12.34 3.76 14.14
C LEU A 188 12.79 2.31 13.89
N LEU A 189 12.58 1.78 12.69
CA LEU A 189 13.05 0.45 12.32
C LEU A 189 14.57 0.37 12.21
N LEU A 190 15.21 1.42 11.71
CA LEU A 190 16.67 1.51 11.66
C LEU A 190 17.25 1.53 13.08
N ASN A 191 16.64 2.27 14.01
CA ASN A 191 17.04 2.26 15.42
C ASN A 191 16.88 0.86 16.05
N ALA A 192 15.75 0.19 15.81
CA ALA A 192 15.52 -1.19 16.25
C ALA A 192 16.54 -2.19 15.68
N LEU A 193 16.98 -1.99 14.43
CA LEU A 193 17.99 -2.82 13.77
C LEU A 193 19.40 -2.54 14.31
N GLU A 194 19.83 -1.28 14.26
CA GLU A 194 21.19 -0.84 14.60
C GLU A 194 21.47 -0.94 16.10
N HIS A 195 20.68 -0.24 16.91
CA HIS A 195 20.90 -0.10 18.35
C HIS A 195 20.26 -1.26 19.13
N GLY A 196 19.12 -1.75 18.66
CA GLY A 196 18.42 -2.89 19.26
C GLY A 196 19.13 -4.22 18.98
N ASN A 197 18.87 -4.79 17.80
CA ASN A 197 19.34 -6.15 17.49
C ASN A 197 20.86 -6.23 17.34
N CYS A 198 21.47 -5.33 16.58
CA CYS A 198 22.92 -5.32 16.33
C CYS A 198 23.74 -4.76 17.49
N GLY A 199 23.14 -4.01 18.42
CA GLY A 199 23.83 -3.43 19.57
C GLY A 199 24.93 -2.42 19.20
N ILE A 200 24.85 -1.82 18.01
CA ILE A 200 25.78 -0.77 17.57
C ILE A 200 25.53 0.45 18.44
N SER A 201 26.55 1.04 19.04
CA SER A 201 26.36 2.25 19.86
C SER A 201 26.28 3.50 18.98
N TYR A 202 25.73 4.60 19.50
CA TYR A 202 25.71 5.88 18.78
C TYR A 202 27.12 6.42 18.49
N ASP A 203 28.06 6.18 19.41
CA ASP A 203 29.46 6.61 19.26
C ASP A 203 30.14 5.78 18.16
N GLU A 204 29.95 4.46 18.19
CA GLU A 204 30.44 3.54 17.15
C GLU A 204 29.88 3.90 15.77
N LYS A 205 28.57 4.20 15.69
CA LYS A 205 27.93 4.67 14.45
C LYS A 205 28.56 5.96 13.94
N THR A 206 28.80 6.92 14.84
CA THR A 206 29.39 8.22 14.47
C THR A 206 30.82 8.04 13.95
N GLU A 207 31.65 7.26 14.65
CA GLU A 207 33.02 6.95 14.22
C GLU A 207 33.06 6.23 12.86
N TRP A 208 32.12 5.31 12.62
CA TRP A 208 32.03 4.58 11.35
C TRP A 208 31.65 5.49 10.17
N LEU A 209 30.66 6.36 10.37
CA LEU A 209 30.20 7.30 9.35
C LEU A 209 31.23 8.42 9.08
N GLU A 210 31.98 8.87 10.08
CA GLU A 210 33.09 9.82 9.92
C GLU A 210 34.19 9.27 9.00
N GLN A 211 34.34 7.94 8.94
CA GLN A 211 35.23 7.25 7.99
C GLN A 211 34.63 7.12 6.58
N ARG A 212 33.47 7.74 6.30
CA ARG A 212 32.71 7.66 5.04
C ARG A 212 32.31 6.24 4.65
N LYS A 213 32.14 5.35 5.62
CA LYS A 213 31.65 3.98 5.40
C LYS A 213 30.13 3.95 5.47
N ASP A 214 29.52 2.95 4.84
CA ASP A 214 28.07 2.75 4.89
C ASP A 214 27.68 2.03 6.19
N ILE A 215 26.61 2.48 6.83
CA ILE A 215 26.07 1.84 8.04
C ILE A 215 25.57 0.41 7.75
N PHE A 216 25.11 0.14 6.52
CA PHE A 216 24.69 -1.19 6.13
C PHE A 216 25.86 -2.20 6.10
N ASP A 217 27.09 -1.75 5.85
CA ASP A 217 28.28 -2.60 5.95
C ASP A 217 28.53 -3.03 7.40
N LEU A 218 28.34 -2.13 8.36
CA LEU A 218 28.50 -2.42 9.78
C LEU A 218 27.42 -3.39 10.29
N ILE A 219 26.17 -3.19 9.86
CA ILE A 219 25.07 -4.12 10.14
C ILE A 219 25.39 -5.51 9.57
N ALA A 220 25.86 -5.58 8.32
CA ALA A 220 26.25 -6.84 7.69
C ALA A 220 27.38 -7.55 8.45
N LEU A 221 28.36 -6.80 8.98
CA LEU A 221 29.41 -7.33 9.83
C LEU A 221 28.85 -7.91 11.14
N ARG A 222 27.96 -7.19 11.83
CA ARG A 222 27.33 -7.64 13.08
C ARG A 222 26.48 -8.90 12.88
N LYS A 223 25.79 -9.02 11.74
CA LYS A 223 24.99 -10.19 11.37
C LYS A 223 25.79 -11.48 11.17
N GLN A 224 27.12 -11.41 11.06
CA GLN A 224 27.94 -12.62 11.01
C GLN A 224 27.89 -13.42 12.32
N ASP A 225 27.54 -12.78 13.45
CA ASP A 225 27.26 -13.48 14.70
C ASP A 225 25.89 -14.19 14.62
N PRO A 226 25.83 -15.53 14.74
CA PRO A 226 24.58 -16.29 14.71
C PRO A 226 23.56 -15.84 15.75
N ARG A 227 24.01 -15.28 16.89
CA ARG A 227 23.13 -14.79 17.96
C ARG A 227 22.43 -13.50 17.55
N ILE A 228 23.07 -12.65 16.75
CA ILE A 228 22.49 -11.41 16.23
C ILE A 228 21.57 -11.71 15.06
N SER A 229 21.99 -12.58 14.13
CA SER A 229 21.17 -12.92 12.96
C SER A 229 19.89 -13.68 13.31
N ALA A 230 19.90 -14.43 14.42
CA ALA A 230 18.70 -15.10 14.93
C ALA A 230 17.65 -14.11 15.48
N LYS A 231 18.05 -12.91 15.90
CA LYS A 231 17.12 -11.92 16.45
C LYS A 231 16.13 -11.43 15.41
N LYS A 232 14.94 -11.07 15.88
CA LYS A 232 13.83 -10.54 15.08
C LYS A 232 13.43 -9.13 15.51
N ILE A 233 12.79 -8.42 14.59
CA ILE A 233 12.06 -7.19 14.86
C ILE A 233 10.59 -7.49 14.61
N TYR A 234 9.73 -7.14 15.55
CA TYR A 234 8.29 -7.36 15.49
C TYR A 234 7.61 -6.03 15.21
N ILE A 235 6.84 -5.95 14.13
CA ILE A 235 6.11 -4.76 13.72
C ILE A 235 4.62 -5.07 13.81
N SER A 236 3.96 -4.59 14.84
CA SER A 236 2.51 -4.76 15.03
C SER A 236 1.78 -3.51 14.55
N TYR A 237 0.62 -3.68 13.92
CA TYR A 237 -0.24 -2.58 13.51
C TYR A 237 -1.68 -2.81 13.96
N ASP A 238 -2.35 -1.69 14.19
CA ASP A 238 -3.77 -1.60 14.54
C ASP A 238 -4.35 -0.42 13.75
N ILE A 239 -5.09 -0.73 12.69
CA ILE A 239 -5.65 0.25 11.77
C ILE A 239 -7.15 0.32 12.03
N THR A 240 -7.62 1.45 12.52
CA THR A 240 -9.04 1.74 12.73
C THR A 240 -9.55 2.73 11.69
N LEU A 241 -10.83 3.10 11.73
CA LEU A 241 -11.34 4.18 10.89
C LEU A 241 -10.65 5.53 11.16
N GLN A 242 -10.35 5.83 12.43
CA GLN A 242 -9.88 7.17 12.86
C GLN A 242 -8.36 7.29 12.94
N ARG A 243 -7.65 6.18 13.15
CA ARG A 243 -6.22 6.18 13.42
C ARG A 243 -5.55 4.87 13.06
N THR A 244 -4.25 4.95 12.80
CA THR A 244 -3.36 3.81 12.68
C THR A 244 -2.33 3.87 13.81
N ARG A 245 -2.22 2.80 14.60
CA ARG A 245 -1.19 2.60 15.62
C ARG A 245 -0.18 1.58 15.12
N ILE A 246 1.10 1.90 15.25
CA ILE A 246 2.22 1.00 14.96
C ILE A 246 3.03 0.79 16.23
N THR A 247 3.44 -0.45 16.47
CA THR A 247 4.36 -0.84 17.53
C THR A 247 5.53 -1.61 16.93
N ILE A 248 6.75 -1.14 17.16
CA ILE A 248 7.99 -1.79 16.73
C ILE A 248 8.73 -2.27 17.98
N ARG A 249 9.02 -3.56 18.05
CA ARG A 249 9.77 -4.18 19.14
C ARG A 249 10.99 -4.93 18.62
N ASP A 250 12.15 -4.66 19.19
CA ASP A 250 13.39 -5.40 18.94
C ASP A 250 13.74 -6.36 20.10
N GLU A 251 14.73 -7.22 19.87
CA GLU A 251 15.26 -8.19 20.84
C GLU A 251 16.63 -7.73 21.39
N GLY A 252 16.87 -6.42 21.38
CA GLY A 252 17.98 -5.76 22.05
C GLY A 252 17.76 -5.55 23.54
N THR A 253 18.76 -4.95 24.18
CA THR A 253 18.71 -4.63 25.62
C THR A 253 17.98 -3.33 25.93
N GLY A 254 17.52 -2.62 24.90
CA GLY A 254 16.92 -1.29 25.00
C GLY A 254 17.94 -0.18 25.30
N PHE A 255 17.45 1.05 25.50
CA PHE A 255 18.26 2.24 25.74
C PHE A 255 17.50 3.28 26.59
N ASP A 256 18.24 4.18 27.24
CA ASP A 256 17.67 5.32 27.98
C ASP A 256 17.14 6.38 27.00
N TRP A 257 15.92 6.15 26.52
CA TRP A 257 15.23 7.02 25.58
C TRP A 257 14.83 8.36 26.20
N LYS A 258 14.59 8.41 27.52
CA LYS A 258 14.16 9.65 28.22
C LYS A 258 15.24 10.72 28.17
N SER A 259 16.49 10.35 28.46
CA SER A 259 17.63 11.26 28.37
C SER A 259 17.84 11.78 26.94
N ARG A 260 17.63 10.93 25.93
CA ARG A 260 17.78 11.29 24.51
C ARG A 260 16.71 12.28 24.04
N MET A 261 15.46 12.07 24.44
CA MET A 261 14.38 13.00 24.12
C MET A 261 14.56 14.34 24.83
N ALA A 262 15.05 14.35 26.08
CA ALA A 262 15.29 15.56 26.85
C ALA A 262 16.49 16.41 26.39
N SER A 263 17.45 15.82 25.67
CA SER A 263 18.66 16.53 25.21
C SER A 263 18.31 17.70 24.26
N ALA A 264 19.10 18.77 24.15
CA ALA A 264 18.84 19.84 23.17
C ALA A 264 19.18 19.41 21.74
N CYS A 265 18.47 19.94 20.73
CA CYS A 265 18.76 19.67 19.32
C CYS A 265 20.07 20.36 18.93
N LYS A 266 21.13 19.58 18.65
CA LYS A 266 22.40 20.10 18.13
C LYS A 266 22.52 19.72 16.65
N PRO A 267 22.61 20.69 15.72
CA PRO A 267 22.80 20.40 14.30
C PRO A 267 24.08 19.58 14.07
N GLY A 268 23.99 18.49 13.31
CA GLY A 268 25.15 17.68 12.88
C GLY A 268 25.42 16.39 13.66
N LEU A 269 24.59 16.00 14.64
CA LEU A 269 24.72 14.73 15.39
C LEU A 269 23.65 13.71 14.97
N HIS A 270 24.05 12.43 14.84
CA HIS A 270 23.25 11.27 14.41
C HIS A 270 22.12 10.83 15.38
N GLY A 271 21.53 11.77 16.13
CA GLY A 271 20.41 11.56 17.06
C GLY A 271 19.18 12.44 16.77
N MET A 272 19.14 13.08 15.59
CA MET A 272 17.99 13.89 15.16
C MET A 272 16.77 13.04 14.82
N GLY A 273 16.97 11.80 14.39
CA GLY A 273 15.92 10.96 13.81
C GLY A 273 14.71 10.75 14.72
N ILE A 274 14.91 10.22 15.94
CA ILE A 274 13.81 9.98 16.90
C ILE A 274 13.02 11.26 17.22
N LYS A 275 13.68 12.43 17.27
CA LYS A 275 13.02 13.72 17.48
C LYS A 275 12.28 14.23 16.25
N MET A 276 12.82 13.99 15.06
CA MET A 276 12.10 14.28 13.82
C MET A 276 10.82 13.44 13.75
N THR A 277 10.86 12.20 14.26
CA THR A 277 9.66 11.35 14.36
C THR A 277 8.56 12.01 15.18
N GLU A 278 8.85 12.72 16.28
CA GLU A 278 7.83 13.44 17.07
C GLU A 278 7.08 14.52 16.28
N ILE A 279 7.72 15.07 15.23
CA ILE A 279 7.08 16.07 14.35
C ILE A 279 6.11 15.38 13.38
N PHE A 280 6.41 14.13 13.01
CA PHE A 280 5.68 13.39 11.98
C PHE A 280 4.53 12.54 12.53
N VAL A 281 4.59 12.14 13.80
CA VAL A 281 3.63 11.20 14.39
C VAL A 281 3.07 11.70 15.73
N LYS A 282 1.95 11.11 16.15
CA LYS A 282 1.28 11.40 17.42
C LYS A 282 1.54 10.27 18.42
N ARG A 283 1.47 10.59 19.71
CA ARG A 283 1.49 9.61 20.82
C ARG A 283 2.70 8.66 20.74
N LEU A 284 3.87 9.18 20.34
CA LEU A 284 5.13 8.45 20.36
C LEU A 284 5.50 8.12 21.81
N SER A 285 5.76 6.84 22.09
CA SER A 285 6.14 6.37 23.42
C SER A 285 7.02 5.14 23.31
N TYR A 286 7.91 4.98 24.28
CA TYR A 286 8.72 3.77 24.43
C TYR A 286 8.31 3.04 25.72
N ASN A 287 8.53 1.73 25.76
CA ASN A 287 8.44 0.97 27.01
C ASN A 287 9.57 1.36 27.99
N ASP A 288 9.52 0.85 29.22
CA ASP A 288 10.49 1.20 30.26
C ASP A 288 11.94 0.80 29.92
N VAL A 289 12.10 -0.30 29.19
CA VAL A 289 13.41 -0.83 28.77
C VAL A 289 13.97 -0.05 27.57
N GLY A 290 13.11 0.49 26.71
CA GLY A 290 13.48 1.21 25.50
C GLY A 290 13.74 0.32 24.28
N ASN A 291 13.23 -0.92 24.26
CA ASN A 291 13.32 -1.84 23.11
C ASN A 291 11.97 -2.03 22.38
N GLU A 292 10.95 -1.27 22.77
CA GLU A 292 9.68 -1.21 22.08
C GLU A 292 9.23 0.24 21.98
N VAL A 293 8.88 0.65 20.77
CA VAL A 293 8.33 1.97 20.45
C VAL A 293 6.93 1.82 19.88
N THR A 294 6.00 2.66 20.34
CA THR A 294 4.65 2.76 19.81
C THR A 294 4.39 4.19 19.36
N PHE A 295 3.79 4.35 18.20
CA PHE A 295 3.33 5.65 17.71
C PHE A 295 2.00 5.52 16.96
N GLU A 296 1.36 6.66 16.74
CA GLU A 296 0.07 6.73 16.07
C GLU A 296 0.04 7.83 15.02
N ILE A 297 -0.76 7.62 13.99
CA ILE A 297 -1.13 8.63 13.01
C ILE A 297 -2.65 8.68 12.92
N ASP A 298 -3.20 9.83 12.58
CA ASP A 298 -4.62 9.93 12.28
C ASP A 298 -4.87 9.41 10.88
N ASN A 299 -6.01 8.74 10.70
CA ASN A 299 -6.44 8.32 9.37
C ASN A 299 -7.36 9.40 8.79
N GLN A 300 -7.13 9.77 7.55
CA GLN A 300 -8.08 10.59 6.81
C GLN A 300 -9.38 9.81 6.62
N GLU A 301 -10.50 10.53 6.62
CA GLU A 301 -11.82 9.94 6.46
C GLU A 301 -12.55 10.57 5.29
N ASN A 302 -13.32 9.76 4.57
CA ASN A 302 -14.24 10.22 3.54
C ASN A 302 -13.58 11.04 2.42
N VAL A 303 -12.32 10.74 2.08
CA VAL A 303 -11.62 11.33 0.92
C VAL A 303 -10.90 10.22 0.17
N ALA A 304 -10.99 10.21 -1.17
CA ALA A 304 -10.18 9.34 -2.02
C ALA A 304 -8.88 10.05 -2.44
N ASN A 305 -7.75 9.36 -2.34
CA ASN A 305 -6.45 9.89 -2.78
C ASN A 305 -6.32 9.97 -4.29
N LEU A 306 -6.94 9.02 -4.99
CA LEU A 306 -6.82 8.86 -6.43
C LEU A 306 -8.21 8.92 -7.08
N VAL A 307 -8.30 9.58 -8.23
CA VAL A 307 -9.45 9.52 -9.12
C VAL A 307 -9.10 8.60 -10.29
N PRO A 308 -9.99 7.67 -10.69
CA PRO A 308 -9.77 6.84 -11.87
C PRO A 308 -9.35 7.66 -13.08
N SER A 309 -8.34 7.21 -13.83
CA SER A 309 -7.81 7.99 -14.95
C SER A 309 -8.87 8.32 -16.01
N ILE A 310 -9.83 7.42 -16.25
CA ILE A 310 -10.94 7.67 -17.18
C ILE A 310 -11.89 8.79 -16.72
N LEU A 311 -11.89 9.13 -15.42
CA LEU A 311 -12.79 10.13 -14.83
C LEU A 311 -12.15 11.50 -14.61
N LYS A 312 -10.82 11.64 -14.78
CA LYS A 312 -10.09 12.90 -14.47
C LYS A 312 -10.63 14.13 -15.24
N ASN A 313 -11.14 13.94 -16.46
CA ASN A 313 -11.63 15.01 -17.32
C ASN A 313 -13.18 15.12 -17.33
N GLN A 314 -13.83 14.64 -16.27
CA GLN A 314 -15.29 14.66 -16.15
C GLN A 314 -15.76 15.79 -15.22
N GLN A 315 -17.07 16.03 -15.19
CA GLN A 315 -17.64 17.13 -14.42
C GLN A 315 -17.52 16.86 -12.92
N VAL A 316 -16.83 17.74 -12.20
CA VAL A 316 -16.78 17.73 -10.74
C VAL A 316 -17.97 18.51 -10.18
N LEU A 317 -18.69 17.93 -9.24
CA LEU A 317 -19.83 18.52 -8.55
C LEU A 317 -19.54 18.57 -7.05
N THR A 318 -19.74 19.73 -6.45
CA THR A 318 -19.64 19.92 -5.01
C THR A 318 -21.03 20.09 -4.40
N PHE A 319 -21.23 19.45 -3.26
CA PHE A 319 -22.48 19.47 -2.52
C PHE A 319 -22.22 19.98 -1.10
N ARG A 320 -23.10 20.85 -0.61
CA ARG A 320 -23.16 21.26 0.78
C ARG A 320 -24.03 20.30 1.57
N ASP A 321 -23.98 20.44 2.89
CA ASP A 321 -24.81 19.65 3.80
C ASP A 321 -26.30 19.70 3.41
N ALA A 322 -26.95 18.55 3.53
CA ALA A 322 -28.36 18.31 3.20
C ALA A 322 -28.77 18.58 1.74
N GLN A 323 -27.83 18.84 0.82
CA GLN A 323 -28.17 18.98 -0.60
C GLN A 323 -28.48 17.62 -1.22
N VAL A 324 -29.61 17.56 -1.95
CA VAL A 324 -30.03 16.36 -2.67
C VAL A 324 -29.18 16.20 -3.93
N VAL A 325 -28.57 15.03 -4.07
CA VAL A 325 -27.80 14.64 -5.27
C VAL A 325 -28.74 14.14 -6.36
N CYS A 326 -29.72 13.31 -6.00
CA CYS A 326 -30.79 12.84 -6.88
C CYS A 326 -31.99 12.33 -6.07
N TYR A 327 -33.16 12.29 -6.71
CA TYR A 327 -34.40 11.78 -6.10
C TYR A 327 -34.71 10.36 -6.57
N GLN A 328 -35.31 9.54 -5.69
CA GLN A 328 -35.87 8.24 -6.07
C GLN A 328 -36.86 8.40 -7.23
N ASN A 329 -36.83 7.47 -8.17
CA ASN A 329 -37.63 7.46 -9.42
C ASN A 329 -37.29 8.57 -10.44
N GLU A 330 -36.35 9.47 -10.14
CA GLU A 330 -35.83 10.43 -11.11
C GLU A 330 -35.22 9.69 -12.31
N GLU A 331 -35.56 10.15 -13.52
CA GLU A 331 -34.99 9.63 -14.75
C GLU A 331 -33.57 10.16 -14.92
N SER A 332 -32.58 9.30 -14.72
CA SER A 332 -31.17 9.65 -14.80
C SER A 332 -30.31 8.41 -15.02
N SER A 333 -29.45 8.49 -16.03
CA SER A 333 -28.46 7.45 -16.36
C SER A 333 -27.03 7.89 -16.03
N SER A 334 -26.84 8.94 -15.24
CA SER A 334 -25.51 9.38 -14.83
C SER A 334 -24.96 8.51 -13.71
N LEU A 335 -23.67 8.20 -13.80
CA LEU A 335 -22.89 7.58 -12.75
C LEU A 335 -22.08 8.67 -12.03
N PHE A 336 -21.90 8.52 -10.72
CA PHE A 336 -21.06 9.42 -9.94
C PHE A 336 -19.97 8.64 -9.23
N TYR A 337 -18.73 9.08 -9.32
CA TYR A 337 -17.63 8.62 -8.47
C TYR A 337 -17.54 9.47 -7.21
N ILE A 338 -17.40 8.83 -6.06
CA ILE A 338 -17.34 9.50 -4.76
C ILE A 338 -15.89 9.92 -4.48
N SER A 339 -15.59 11.18 -4.74
CA SER A 339 -14.25 11.73 -4.50
C SER A 339 -14.05 12.07 -3.03
N SER A 340 -15.06 12.65 -2.38
CA SER A 340 -15.04 12.95 -0.95
C SER A 340 -16.45 13.13 -0.38
N GLY A 341 -16.56 13.09 0.95
CA GLY A 341 -17.80 13.30 1.69
C GLY A 341 -18.59 12.03 1.95
N LYS A 342 -19.77 12.21 2.53
CA LYS A 342 -20.70 11.15 2.89
C LYS A 342 -22.06 11.41 2.25
N PHE A 343 -22.72 10.36 1.79
CA PHE A 343 -23.99 10.45 1.08
C PHE A 343 -24.99 9.46 1.64
N ALA A 344 -26.05 9.96 2.25
CA ALA A 344 -27.12 9.13 2.82
C ALA A 344 -28.06 8.62 1.73
N VAL A 345 -28.36 7.32 1.79
CA VAL A 345 -29.27 6.62 0.87
C VAL A 345 -30.64 6.45 1.52
N TYR A 346 -31.68 6.95 0.85
CA TYR A 346 -33.07 6.81 1.29
C TYR A 346 -33.91 6.07 0.25
N VAL A 347 -34.65 5.06 0.68
CA VAL A 347 -35.65 4.34 -0.14
C VAL A 347 -37.00 4.45 0.56
N ASP A 348 -38.01 4.95 -0.14
CA ASP A 348 -39.35 5.19 0.41
C ASP A 348 -39.30 6.00 1.73
N ASN A 349 -38.46 7.03 1.73
CA ASN A 349 -38.15 7.91 2.87
C ASN A 349 -37.52 7.23 4.10
N LYS A 350 -37.06 5.99 3.98
CA LYS A 350 -36.32 5.28 5.04
C LYS A 350 -34.84 5.31 4.75
N PHE A 351 -34.05 5.65 5.77
CA PHE A 351 -32.59 5.56 5.69
C PHE A 351 -32.17 4.10 5.51
N MET A 352 -31.33 3.83 4.51
CA MET A 352 -30.85 2.49 4.18
C MET A 352 -29.38 2.33 4.54
N SER A 353 -28.53 3.25 4.09
CA SER A 353 -27.08 3.19 4.30
C SER A 353 -26.43 4.55 4.09
N MET A 354 -25.15 4.63 4.45
CA MET A 354 -24.28 5.76 4.17
C MET A 354 -23.24 5.33 3.12
N LEU A 355 -23.10 6.10 2.04
CA LEU A 355 -22.06 5.92 1.05
C LEU A 355 -20.88 6.84 1.34
N THR A 356 -19.69 6.31 1.12
CA THR A 356 -18.38 6.97 1.32
C THR A 356 -17.49 6.69 0.10
N PRO A 357 -16.29 7.28 -0.02
CA PRO A 357 -15.36 6.92 -1.08
C PRO A 357 -15.00 5.43 -1.14
N SER A 358 -15.17 4.68 -0.05
CA SER A 358 -14.99 3.21 -0.02
C SER A 358 -16.03 2.48 -0.88
N ASP A 359 -17.21 3.09 -1.07
CA ASP A 359 -18.23 2.58 -1.99
C ASP A 359 -17.89 2.88 -3.45
N ILE A 360 -16.96 3.79 -3.73
CA ILE A 360 -16.45 4.15 -5.07
C ILE A 360 -17.48 4.90 -5.94
N PHE A 361 -18.68 4.35 -6.13
CA PHE A 361 -19.66 4.83 -7.10
C PHE A 361 -21.07 5.00 -6.49
N ILE A 362 -21.86 5.91 -7.08
CA ILE A 362 -23.29 6.10 -6.84
C ILE A 362 -24.02 5.98 -8.17
N GLY A 363 -25.13 5.24 -8.17
CA GLY A 363 -26.06 5.19 -9.29
C GLY A 363 -25.75 4.11 -10.33
N GLU A 364 -24.96 3.10 -9.99
CA GLU A 364 -24.64 1.96 -10.86
C GLU A 364 -25.92 1.23 -11.29
N MET A 365 -26.92 1.14 -10.41
CA MET A 365 -28.18 0.49 -10.72
C MET A 365 -28.99 1.22 -11.78
N SER A 366 -29.12 2.54 -11.69
CA SER A 366 -29.85 3.31 -12.71
C SER A 366 -29.08 3.35 -14.02
N PHE A 367 -27.76 3.39 -13.95
CA PHE A 367 -26.86 3.30 -15.10
C PHE A 367 -27.03 1.97 -15.87
N LEU A 368 -27.07 0.83 -15.17
CA LEU A 368 -27.09 -0.50 -15.78
C LEU A 368 -28.48 -1.04 -16.13
N LEU A 369 -29.49 -0.73 -15.32
CA LEU A 369 -30.81 -1.38 -15.44
C LEU A 369 -31.79 -0.54 -16.26
N ASN A 370 -32.46 0.44 -15.64
CA ASN A 370 -33.68 1.05 -16.19
C ASN A 370 -33.69 2.58 -16.19
N ASN A 371 -32.50 3.22 -16.15
CA ASN A 371 -32.33 4.69 -16.19
C ASN A 371 -33.16 5.46 -15.14
N ARG A 372 -33.64 4.81 -14.08
CA ARG A 372 -34.36 5.44 -12.95
C ARG A 372 -33.61 5.20 -11.66
N ARG A 373 -33.55 6.22 -10.81
CA ARG A 373 -32.92 6.13 -9.49
C ARG A 373 -33.72 5.21 -8.56
N SER A 374 -33.04 4.24 -7.95
CA SER A 374 -33.63 3.33 -6.97
C SER A 374 -33.79 3.95 -5.58
N ALA A 375 -33.11 5.06 -5.30
CA ALA A 375 -33.08 5.73 -4.01
C ALA A 375 -32.87 7.24 -4.18
N THR A 376 -33.30 8.01 -3.18
CA THR A 376 -32.92 9.41 -2.99
C THR A 376 -31.56 9.45 -2.31
N ILE A 377 -30.65 10.29 -2.81
CA ILE A 377 -29.30 10.45 -2.27
C ILE A 377 -29.12 11.88 -1.78
N VAL A 378 -28.64 12.05 -0.55
CA VAL A 378 -28.46 13.36 0.09
C VAL A 378 -27.05 13.48 0.66
N SER A 379 -26.38 14.60 0.43
CA SER A 379 -25.06 14.88 1.02
C SER A 379 -25.18 15.09 2.53
N VAL A 380 -24.25 14.51 3.29
CA VAL A 380 -24.10 14.70 4.74
C VAL A 380 -22.78 15.42 4.99
N GLY A 381 -22.85 16.71 5.26
CA GLY A 381 -21.71 17.61 5.19
C GLY A 381 -21.32 17.98 3.75
N GLU A 382 -20.10 18.49 3.60
CA GLU A 382 -19.52 18.77 2.29
C GLU A 382 -19.10 17.47 1.59
N GLY A 383 -19.42 17.36 0.30
CA GLY A 383 -19.08 16.21 -0.51
C GLY A 383 -18.78 16.58 -1.95
N THR A 384 -17.89 15.81 -2.57
CA THR A 384 -17.49 16.00 -3.97
C THR A 384 -17.71 14.72 -4.77
N LEU A 385 -18.42 14.86 -5.88
CA LEU A 385 -18.69 13.78 -6.82
C LEU A 385 -18.12 14.11 -8.19
N VAL A 386 -17.62 13.09 -8.89
CA VAL A 386 -17.26 13.21 -10.32
C VAL A 386 -18.37 12.56 -11.14
N LYS A 387 -19.13 13.37 -11.88
CA LYS A 387 -20.29 12.95 -12.68
C LYS A 387 -19.86 12.55 -14.08
N ILE A 388 -20.35 11.41 -14.54
CA ILE A 388 -20.22 10.95 -15.92
C ILE A 388 -21.57 10.46 -16.48
N SER A 389 -21.86 10.75 -17.74
CA SER A 389 -23.06 10.25 -18.42
C SER A 389 -22.88 8.84 -18.95
N LYS A 390 -24.00 8.12 -19.14
CA LYS A 390 -24.00 6.76 -19.72
C LYS A 390 -23.23 6.65 -21.02
N MET A 391 -23.52 7.51 -21.98
CA MET A 391 -22.87 7.50 -23.29
C MET A 391 -21.36 7.75 -23.19
N LYS A 392 -20.94 8.71 -22.34
CA LYS A 392 -19.51 8.98 -22.14
C LYS A 392 -18.81 7.80 -21.46
N PHE A 393 -19.43 7.20 -20.45
CA PHE A 393 -18.83 6.05 -19.76
C PHE A 393 -18.72 4.82 -20.67
N ILE A 394 -19.73 4.55 -21.51
CA ILE A 394 -19.67 3.47 -22.50
C ILE A 394 -18.51 3.73 -23.49
N SER A 395 -18.41 4.93 -24.05
CA SER A 395 -17.30 5.30 -24.94
C SER A 395 -15.93 5.15 -24.25
N LEU A 396 -15.81 5.51 -22.98
CA LEU A 396 -14.56 5.31 -22.24
C LEU A 396 -14.25 3.83 -21.98
N ILE A 397 -15.26 2.97 -21.80
CA ILE A 397 -15.05 1.52 -21.69
C ILE A 397 -14.61 0.94 -23.04
N GLU A 398 -15.11 1.44 -24.16
CA GLU A 398 -14.67 1.01 -25.50
C GLU A 398 -13.17 1.28 -25.69
N ASP A 399 -12.70 2.46 -25.25
CA ASP A 399 -11.28 2.83 -25.30
C ASP A 399 -10.44 2.14 -24.20
N HIS A 400 -11.05 1.86 -23.04
CA HIS A 400 -10.40 1.31 -21.84
C HIS A 400 -11.16 0.09 -21.28
N PRO A 401 -11.16 -1.06 -21.97
CA PRO A 401 -12.04 -2.20 -21.67
C PRO A 401 -11.85 -2.82 -20.28
N HIS A 402 -10.67 -2.64 -19.68
CA HIS A 402 -10.36 -3.10 -18.33
C HIS A 402 -11.25 -2.46 -17.25
N TYR A 403 -11.73 -1.24 -17.46
CA TYR A 403 -12.70 -0.62 -16.54
C TYR A 403 -14.05 -1.35 -16.54
N GLY A 404 -14.47 -1.90 -17.66
CA GLY A 404 -15.67 -2.74 -17.74
C GLY A 404 -15.54 -4.00 -16.90
N ILE A 405 -14.38 -4.66 -16.97
CA ILE A 405 -14.07 -5.85 -16.15
C ILE A 405 -13.99 -5.48 -14.67
N TYR A 406 -13.33 -4.37 -14.34
CA TYR A 406 -13.26 -3.88 -12.96
C TYR A 406 -14.66 -3.62 -12.39
N LEU A 407 -15.53 -2.91 -13.12
CA LEU A 407 -16.89 -2.63 -12.70
C LEU A 407 -17.70 -3.93 -12.52
N ALA A 408 -17.57 -4.89 -13.44
CA ALA A 408 -18.23 -6.18 -13.34
C ALA A 408 -17.79 -6.94 -12.07
N ARG A 409 -16.47 -6.96 -11.78
CA ARG A 409 -15.94 -7.57 -10.56
C ARG A 409 -16.47 -6.86 -9.30
N LEU A 410 -16.57 -5.54 -9.31
CA LEU A 410 -17.03 -4.73 -8.18
C LEU A 410 -18.48 -5.04 -7.85
N LEU A 411 -19.34 -5.11 -8.87
CA LEU A 411 -20.75 -5.45 -8.70
C LEU A 411 -20.94 -6.89 -8.24
N ALA A 412 -20.17 -7.84 -8.79
CA ALA A 412 -20.18 -9.22 -8.33
C ALA A 412 -19.78 -9.34 -6.85
N GLY A 413 -18.75 -8.60 -6.42
CA GLY A 413 -18.33 -8.53 -5.02
C GLY A 413 -19.42 -8.01 -4.09
N ARG A 414 -20.10 -6.93 -4.46
CA ARG A 414 -21.24 -6.37 -3.70
C ARG A 414 -22.42 -7.34 -3.61
N LEU A 415 -22.80 -7.98 -4.74
CA LEU A 415 -23.87 -8.98 -4.75
C LEU A 415 -23.57 -10.17 -3.84
N ALA A 416 -22.32 -10.66 -3.85
CA ALA A 416 -21.88 -11.73 -2.97
C ALA A 416 -21.96 -11.32 -1.50
N HIS A 417 -21.64 -10.06 -1.17
CA HIS A 417 -21.75 -9.53 0.19
C HIS A 417 -23.21 -9.42 0.64
N GLN A 418 -24.08 -8.78 -0.16
CA GLN A 418 -25.52 -8.69 0.14
C GLN A 418 -26.17 -10.07 0.32
N SER A 419 -25.74 -11.06 -0.48
CA SER A 419 -26.21 -12.44 -0.36
C SER A 419 -25.79 -13.08 0.97
N ARG A 420 -24.56 -12.81 1.45
CA ARG A 420 -24.07 -13.29 2.75
C ARG A 420 -24.81 -12.64 3.92
N GLU A 421 -25.04 -11.34 3.89
CA GLU A 421 -25.82 -10.63 4.92
C GLU A 421 -27.27 -11.09 4.95
N SER A 422 -27.88 -11.27 3.78
CA SER A 422 -29.25 -11.78 3.69
C SER A 422 -29.37 -13.22 4.21
N ALA A 423 -28.31 -14.02 4.10
CA ALA A 423 -28.26 -15.37 4.63
C ALA A 423 -28.09 -15.40 6.16
N SER A 424 -27.24 -14.53 6.72
CA SER A 424 -27.04 -14.47 8.18
C SER A 424 -28.31 -14.04 8.92
N LEU A 425 -29.10 -13.14 8.33
CA LEU A 425 -30.41 -12.70 8.84
C LEU A 425 -31.50 -13.79 8.78
N LYS A 426 -31.29 -14.87 8.00
CA LYS A 426 -32.24 -15.99 7.84
C LYS A 426 -31.89 -17.22 8.69
N THR A 427 -30.82 -17.17 9.48
CA THR A 427 -30.49 -18.21 10.44
C THR A 427 -31.33 -18.00 11.71
N PRO A 428 -32.22 -18.93 12.08
CA PRO A 428 -33.17 -18.76 13.18
C PRO A 428 -32.53 -18.71 14.57
#